data_AF-A0A948Z3N4-F1
#
_entry.id   AF-A0A948Z3N4-F1
#
_cell.length_a   1.000
_cell.length_b   1.000
_cell.length_c   1.000
_cell.angle_alpha   90.00
_cell.angle_beta   90.00
_cell.angle_gamma   90.00
#
_symmetry.space_group_name_H-M   'P 1'
#
loop_
_entity.id
_entity.type
_entity.pdbx_description
1 polymer ?
#
loop_
_entity_poly.entity_id
_entity_poly.type
_entity_poly.pdbx_seq_one_letter_code
_entity_poly.pdbx_strand_id
1 'polypeptide(L)' 'MEVFTGKTTIKHILQHNNNWQCFYNKHKHRIRPSVVENINKLFLCRTQELGFHKYQCPHCGEYITIPHSCKSRICSTRN' A
#
# COMPACT_ATOMS: atom_id res chain seq x y z
N MET A 1 24.44 0.76 9.57
CA MET A 1 23.04 0.53 9.97
C MET A 1 22.26 1.75 9.55
N GLU A 2 21.47 1.66 8.49
CA GLU A 2 20.72 2.82 7.98
C GLU A 2 19.59 3.14 8.95
N VAL A 3 19.57 4.36 9.48
CA VAL A 3 18.55 4.83 10.41
C VAL A 3 17.32 5.23 9.61
N PHE A 4 16.22 4.50 9.78
CA PHE A 4 14.99 4.75 9.04
C PHE A 4 14.16 5.83 9.76
N THR A 5 14.04 7.02 9.16
CA THR A 5 13.37 8.20 9.75
C THR A 5 11.87 8.30 9.42
N GLY A 6 11.31 7.32 8.70
CA GLY A 6 9.89 7.27 8.32
C GLY A 6 9.04 6.33 9.18
N LYS A 7 7.71 6.49 9.12
CA LYS A 7 6.76 5.54 9.71
C LYS A 7 6.92 4.16 9.03
N THR A 8 7.59 3.23 9.69
CA THR A 8 7.77 1.87 9.18
C THR A 8 6.43 1.14 9.06
N THR A 9 6.01 0.82 7.84
CA THR A 9 4.80 0.04 7.55
C THR A 9 5.16 -1.29 6.89
N ILE A 10 4.27 -2.28 6.97
CA ILE A 10 4.44 -3.55 6.23
C ILE A 10 4.59 -3.29 4.73
N LYS A 11 3.77 -2.38 4.17
CA LYS A 11 3.89 -1.95 2.76
C LYS A 11 5.31 -1.48 2.46
N HIS A 12 5.86 -0.62 3.32
CA HIS A 12 7.21 -0.09 3.16
C HIS A 12 8.28 -1.21 3.18
N ILE A 13 8.26 -2.10 4.18
CA ILE A 13 9.24 -3.21 4.30
C ILE A 13 9.25 -4.09 3.06
N LEU A 14 8.06 -4.38 2.51
CA LEU A 14 7.91 -5.24 1.34
C LEU A 14 8.39 -4.57 0.05
N GLN A 15 8.23 -3.24 -0.07
CA GLN A 15 8.67 -2.46 -1.23
C GLN A 15 10.17 -2.12 -1.18
N HIS A 16 10.71 -1.92 0.02
CA HIS A 16 12.11 -1.57 0.22
C HIS A 16 13.03 -2.62 -0.40
N ASN A 17 14.04 -2.18 -1.18
CA ASN A 17 15.02 -3.02 -1.85
C ASN A 17 14.42 -4.23 -2.60
N ASN A 18 13.20 -4.09 -3.14
CA ASN A 18 12.48 -5.15 -3.83
C ASN A 18 12.30 -6.43 -2.98
N ASN A 19 12.21 -6.30 -1.66
CA ASN A 19 12.15 -7.42 -0.72
C ASN A 19 11.06 -8.45 -1.07
N TRP A 20 9.85 -8.00 -1.40
CA TRP A 20 8.77 -8.91 -1.84
C TRP A 20 9.14 -9.64 -3.13
N GLN A 21 9.70 -8.96 -4.12
CA GLN A 21 10.05 -9.59 -5.40
C GLN A 21 11.15 -10.63 -5.22
N CYS A 22 12.18 -10.31 -4.44
CA CYS A 22 13.26 -11.24 -4.08
C CYS A 22 12.71 -12.49 -3.37
N PHE A 23 11.84 -12.30 -2.38
CA PHE A 23 11.19 -13.39 -1.66
C PHE A 23 10.29 -14.23 -2.58
N TYR A 24 9.45 -13.58 -3.38
CA TYR A 24 8.54 -14.24 -4.31
C TYR A 24 9.31 -15.08 -5.33
N ASN A 25 10.36 -14.55 -5.95
CA ASN A 25 11.16 -15.30 -6.92
C ASN A 25 11.78 -16.56 -6.32
N LYS A 26 12.28 -16.47 -5.08
CA LYS A 26 12.90 -17.60 -4.36
C LYS A 26 11.88 -18.65 -3.91
N HIS A 27 10.66 -18.25 -3.56
CA HIS A 27 9.70 -19.11 -2.85
C HIS A 27 8.34 -19.28 -3.55
N LYS A 28 8.14 -18.76 -4.77
CA LYS A 28 6.84 -18.75 -5.48
C LYS A 28 6.09 -20.09 -5.50
N HIS A 29 6.82 -21.21 -5.58
CA HIS A 29 6.24 -22.56 -5.57
C HIS A 29 5.57 -22.96 -4.24
N ARG A 30 5.82 -22.23 -3.15
CA ARG A 30 5.23 -22.45 -1.81
C ARG A 30 4.22 -21.36 -1.42
N ILE A 31 4.10 -20.30 -2.22
CA ILE A 31 3.28 -19.14 -1.89
C ILE A 31 1.86 -19.39 -2.40
N ARG A 32 0.89 -19.28 -1.50
CA ARG A 32 -0.53 -19.40 -1.86
C ARG A 32 -0.96 -18.20 -2.71
N PRO A 33 -1.82 -18.38 -3.73
CA PRO A 33 -2.34 -17.28 -4.54
C PRO A 33 -2.93 -16.13 -3.72
N SER A 34 -3.63 -16.44 -2.62
CA SER A 34 -4.22 -15.44 -1.73
C SER A 34 -3.18 -14.54 -1.02
N VAL A 35 -1.95 -15.01 -0.82
CA VAL A 35 -0.87 -14.18 -0.29
C VAL A 35 -0.48 -13.14 -1.34
N VAL A 36 -0.29 -13.57 -2.59
CA VAL A 36 0.04 -12.66 -3.70
C VAL A 36 -1.05 -11.61 -3.88
N GLU A 37 -2.32 -12.02 -3.86
CA GLU A 37 -3.46 -11.11 -3.95
C GLU A 37 -3.46 -10.06 -2.82
N ASN A 38 -3.20 -10.48 -1.58
CA ASN A 38 -3.15 -9.57 -0.43
C ASN A 38 -1.97 -8.58 -0.54
N ILE A 39 -0.82 -9.01 -1.03
CA ILE A 39 0.34 -8.13 -1.23
C ILE A 39 0.06 -7.13 -2.36
N ASN A 40 -0.56 -7.57 -3.46
CA ASN A 40 -0.97 -6.67 -4.54
C ASN A 40 -1.97 -5.61 -4.05
N LYS A 41 -2.99 -6.01 -3.28
CA LYS A 41 -3.93 -5.08 -2.63
C LYS A 41 -3.21 -4.09 -1.71
N LEU A 42 -2.22 -4.56 -0.94
CA LEU A 42 -1.44 -3.69 -0.06
C LEU A 42 -0.59 -2.69 -0.85
N PHE A 43 -0.01 -3.08 -1.98
CA PHE A 43 0.76 -2.19 -2.85
C PHE A 43 -0.10 -1.09 -3.48
N LEU A 44 -1.33 -1.42 -3.88
CA LEU A 44 -2.33 -0.46 -4.37
C LEU A 44 -3.04 0.32 -3.24
N CYS A 45 -2.73 0.06 -1.98
CA CYS A 45 -3.37 0.77 -0.88
C CYS A 45 -3.03 2.27 -0.92
N ARG A 46 -4.07 3.12 -0.81
CA ARG A 46 -3.98 4.59 -0.86
C ARG A 46 -3.48 5.14 -2.19
N THR A 47 -3.82 4.46 -3.28
CA THR A 47 -3.58 4.93 -4.64
C THR A 47 -4.92 5.04 -5.38
N GLN A 48 -4.99 5.81 -6.47
CA GLN A 48 -6.25 6.10 -7.18
C GLN A 48 -6.84 4.87 -7.89
N GLU A 49 -6.02 3.84 -8.10
CA GLU A 49 -6.36 2.55 -8.71
C GLU A 49 -7.39 1.77 -7.91
N LEU A 50 -7.51 2.03 -6.59
CA LEU A 50 -8.57 1.48 -5.75
C LEU A 50 -9.79 2.40 -5.64
N GLY A 51 -9.85 3.46 -6.44
CA GLY A 51 -10.85 4.51 -6.34
C GLY A 51 -10.45 5.62 -5.36
N PHE A 52 -11.16 6.73 -5.46
CA PHE A 52 -10.95 7.91 -4.63
C PHE A 52 -12.23 8.73 -4.50
N HIS A 53 -12.27 9.57 -3.46
CA HIS A 53 -13.22 10.68 -3.38
C HIS A 53 -12.51 11.98 -3.74
N LYS A 54 -13.16 12.82 -4.55
CA LYS A 54 -12.70 14.16 -4.86
C LYS A 54 -13.64 15.16 -4.19
N TYR A 55 -13.10 16.03 -3.37
CA TYR A 55 -13.85 17.08 -2.68
C TYR A 55 -13.39 18.43 -3.21
N GLN A 56 -14.31 19.38 -3.30
CA GLN A 56 -14.04 20.75 -3.67
C GLN A 56 -14.38 21.67 -2.50
N CYS A 57 -13.50 22.62 -2.20
CA CYS A 57 -13.79 23.69 -1.26
C CYS A 57 -14.75 24.69 -1.92
N PRO A 58 -15.93 24.96 -1.35
CA PRO A 58 -16.89 25.91 -1.94
C PRO A 58 -16.44 27.38 -1.86
N HIS A 59 -15.45 27.70 -1.02
CA HIS A 59 -14.98 29.07 -0.81
C HIS A 59 -13.82 29.47 -1.73
N CYS A 60 -12.81 28.61 -1.88
CA CYS A 60 -11.62 28.88 -2.70
C CYS A 60 -11.56 28.06 -4.00
N GLY A 61 -12.47 27.09 -4.19
CA GLY A 61 -12.52 26.24 -5.37
C GLY A 61 -11.46 25.13 -5.44
N GLU A 62 -10.55 25.04 -4.45
CA GLU A 62 -9.50 24.01 -4.41
C GLU A 62 -10.08 22.60 -4.29
N TYR A 63 -9.38 21.63 -4.87
CA TYR A 63 -9.76 20.22 -4.81
C TYR A 63 -8.78 19.41 -4.00
N ILE A 64 -9.31 18.51 -3.17
CA ILE A 64 -8.53 17.42 -2.57
C ILE A 64 -9.01 16.09 -3.11
N THR A 65 -8.06 15.19 -3.34
CA THR A 65 -8.34 13.80 -3.74
C THR A 65 -7.91 12.87 -2.64
N ILE A 66 -8.83 12.06 -2.15
CA ILE A 66 -8.62 11.11 -1.06
C ILE A 66 -8.74 9.68 -1.60
N PRO A 67 -7.60 8.99 -1.82
CA PRO A 67 -7.61 7.60 -2.27
C PRO A 67 -8.17 6.64 -1.22
N HIS A 68 -8.89 5.62 -1.69
CA HIS A 68 -9.43 4.57 -0.84
C HIS A 68 -8.32 3.70 -0.22
N SER A 69 -8.62 3.12 0.94
CA SER A 69 -7.73 2.12 1.56
C SER A 69 -8.02 0.72 0.98
N CYS A 70 -7.03 -0.17 1.02
CA CYS A 70 -7.19 -1.53 0.52
C CYS A 70 -8.07 -2.44 1.41
N LYS A 71 -8.47 -1.96 2.60
CA LYS A 71 -9.25 -2.71 3.61
C LYS A 71 -8.66 -4.08 4.01
N SER A 72 -7.38 -4.32 3.74
CA SER A 72 -6.69 -5.56 4.09
C SER A 72 -6.31 -5.58 5.57
N ARG A 73 -6.38 -6.76 6.21
CA ARG A 73 -6.03 -6.94 7.63
C ARG A 73 -4.56 -6.62 7.95
N ILE A 74 -3.67 -6.77 6.97
CA ILE A 74 -2.23 -6.44 7.11
C ILE A 74 -1.94 -4.96 6.85
N CYS A 75 -2.93 -4.18 6.43
CA CYS A 75 -2.78 -2.75 6.23
C CYS A 75 -2.64 -2.06 7.59
N SER A 76 -1.55 -1.32 7.77
CA SER A 76 -1.30 -0.48 8.95
C SER A 76 -2.08 0.84 8.84
N THR A 77 -3.40 0.72 8.62
CA THR A 77 -4.35 1.82 8.61
C THR A 77 -4.23 2.52 9.97
N ARG A 78 -3.59 3.70 10.01
CA ARG A 78 -3.87 4.65 11.09
C ARG A 78 -5.31 5.09 10.85
N ASN A 79 -6.19 4.83 11.81
CA ASN A 79 -7.34 5.69 12.02
C ASN A 79 -6.83 7.12 12.25
#